data_AF-A0A1M6JBW9-F1
#
_entry.id   AF-A0A1M6JBW9-F1
#
_cell.length_a   1.000
_cell.length_b   1.000
_cell.length_c   1.000
_cell.angle_alpha   90.00
_cell.angle_beta   90.00
_cell.angle_gamma   90.00
#
_symmetry.space_group_name_H-M   'P 1'
#
loop_
_entity.id
_entity.type
_entity.pdbx_description
1 polymer ?
#
loop_
_entity_poly.entity_id
_entity_poly.type
_entity_poly.pdbx_seq_one_letter_code
_entity_poly.pdbx_strand_id
1 'polypeptide(L)'
;MNKNYYAIIMAGGVGSRFWPVSTTDFPKQFHDMLGTGDTLIQKTFTRLSQIIPKENILILTNEVYNDIVLEQLPMVKQEQIILEPAMRNTAPCILYASLKIKKENPDAVMVVAPSDHWIEDEVQFCANLQHAFDFCEREDNLMTLGILPTFPNTGYGYIEYDKLDSRPIKKVKQFREKPDYATARKFIQSRNFLWNAGIFVWSVKSVLNAFQEFQPVMYDHFMQGYDVYNTTNETQFIKENYPLAENISVDYAILEKAHNVFVLPATFDWNDLGTWGSLHEKLDKDENNNAVVNARVLLENASNNIIRAEGKKLVVIDGLDDYIIVDKDDTLLIYPKSKEQDIKKIVGKIK
;
A
#
# COMPACT_ATOMS: atom_id res chain seq x y z
N MET A 1 8.23 -23.04 4.14
CA MET A 1 7.22 -22.13 3.57
C MET A 1 6.49 -22.85 2.44
N ASN A 2 5.20 -22.57 2.26
CA ASN A 2 4.40 -23.15 1.19
C ASN A 2 4.85 -22.56 -0.16
N LYS A 3 5.19 -23.42 -1.13
CA LYS A 3 5.67 -22.99 -2.46
C LYS A 3 4.57 -22.39 -3.34
N ASN A 4 3.31 -22.58 -2.94
CA ASN A 4 2.15 -21.99 -3.61
C ASN A 4 1.84 -20.58 -3.11
N TYR A 5 2.51 -20.10 -2.06
CA TYR A 5 2.32 -18.72 -1.62
C TYR A 5 3.21 -17.78 -2.41
N TYR A 6 2.58 -16.72 -2.91
CA TYR A 6 3.20 -15.62 -3.63
C TYR A 6 2.84 -14.30 -2.98
N ALA A 7 3.67 -13.29 -3.21
CA ALA A 7 3.33 -11.92 -2.88
C ALA A 7 3.52 -11.02 -4.09
N ILE A 8 2.70 -10.00 -4.14
CA ILE A 8 2.80 -8.88 -5.05
C ILE A 8 2.91 -7.63 -4.16
N ILE A 9 4.07 -6.99 -4.17
CA ILE A 9 4.31 -5.72 -3.49
C ILE A 9 4.09 -4.59 -4.49
N MET A 10 3.06 -3.78 -4.28
CA MET A 10 2.74 -2.64 -5.15
C MET A 10 3.54 -1.40 -4.73
N ALA A 11 4.48 -0.98 -5.56
CA ALA A 11 5.43 0.11 -5.30
C ALA A 11 5.36 1.24 -6.36
N GLY A 12 4.16 1.56 -6.86
CA GLY A 12 3.94 2.62 -7.84
C GLY A 12 3.54 3.98 -7.25
N GLY A 13 3.20 4.06 -5.96
CA GLY A 13 2.77 5.30 -5.32
C GLY A 13 3.92 6.29 -5.19
N VAL A 14 3.67 7.59 -5.45
CA VAL A 14 4.69 8.63 -5.22
C VAL A 14 4.79 8.98 -3.74
N GLY A 15 3.65 9.28 -3.10
CA GLY A 15 3.63 9.81 -1.73
C GLY A 15 3.68 11.35 -1.64
N SER A 16 3.17 12.06 -2.66
CA SER A 16 3.29 13.52 -2.84
C SER A 16 2.94 14.44 -1.65
N ARG A 17 2.21 13.96 -0.63
CA ARG A 17 1.95 14.72 0.60
C ARG A 17 3.18 14.82 1.52
N PHE A 18 4.19 13.98 1.31
CA PHE A 18 5.47 14.02 2.02
C PHE A 18 6.54 14.83 1.29
N TRP A 19 6.19 15.62 0.28
CA TRP A 19 7.11 16.61 -0.25
C TRP A 19 7.59 17.53 0.90
N PRO A 20 8.89 17.88 0.98
CA PRO A 20 9.95 17.66 0.00
C PRO A 20 10.68 16.31 0.04
N VAL A 21 10.38 15.44 1.00
CA VAL A 21 11.06 14.13 1.15
C VAL A 21 10.69 13.19 0.00
N SER A 22 9.40 13.04 -0.25
CA SER A 22 8.90 12.19 -1.33
C SER A 22 8.74 12.98 -2.61
N THR A 23 9.38 12.52 -3.69
CA THR A 23 9.31 13.12 -5.03
C THR A 23 8.95 12.07 -6.07
N THR A 24 8.69 12.51 -7.31
CA THR A 24 8.49 11.59 -8.44
C THR A 24 9.71 10.74 -8.75
N ASP A 25 10.90 11.21 -8.38
CA ASP A 25 12.15 10.53 -8.73
C ASP A 25 12.58 9.59 -7.60
N PHE A 26 12.21 9.92 -6.36
CA PHE A 26 12.45 9.07 -5.19
C PHE A 26 11.21 9.01 -4.27
N PRO A 27 10.26 8.11 -4.60
CA PRO A 27 9.00 7.93 -3.87
C PRO A 27 9.09 7.48 -2.41
N LYS A 28 8.00 7.69 -1.66
CA LYS A 28 7.83 7.44 -0.22
C LYS A 28 8.33 6.04 0.23
N GLN A 29 8.01 4.99 -0.52
CA GLN A 29 8.34 3.61 -0.18
C GLN A 29 9.85 3.35 -0.07
N PHE A 30 10.68 4.19 -0.69
CA PHE A 30 12.14 4.09 -0.66
C PHE A 30 12.78 4.96 0.43
N HIS A 31 11.97 5.57 1.30
CA HIS A 31 12.48 6.35 2.43
C HIS A 31 12.31 5.60 3.74
N ASP A 32 13.30 5.75 4.62
CA ASP A 32 13.11 5.54 6.05
C ASP A 32 12.30 6.71 6.60
N MET A 33 10.98 6.52 6.63
CA MET A 33 10.04 7.54 7.10
C MET A 33 10.07 7.69 8.62
N LEU A 34 10.44 6.62 9.34
CA LEU A 34 10.37 6.57 10.80
C LEU A 34 11.72 6.81 11.49
N GLY A 35 12.84 6.84 10.75
CA GLY A 35 14.18 6.95 11.33
C GLY A 35 14.67 5.64 11.95
N THR A 36 14.13 4.50 11.51
CA THR A 36 14.43 3.17 12.06
C THR A 36 15.61 2.47 11.40
N GLY A 37 16.12 3.01 10.29
CA GLY A 37 17.18 2.43 9.47
C GLY A 37 16.70 1.62 8.26
N ASP A 38 15.42 1.24 8.20
CA ASP A 38 14.84 0.53 7.06
C ASP A 38 13.83 1.39 6.32
N THR A 39 13.75 1.21 5.01
CA THR A 39 12.69 1.82 4.18
C THR A 39 11.39 1.03 4.26
N LEU A 40 10.27 1.65 3.89
CA LEU A 40 8.96 0.98 3.98
C LEU A 40 8.87 -0.27 3.08
N ILE A 41 9.48 -0.23 1.89
CA ILE A 41 9.52 -1.38 0.99
C ILE A 41 10.37 -2.52 1.59
N GLN A 42 11.49 -2.21 2.25
CA GLN A 42 12.34 -3.19 2.92
C GLN A 42 11.60 -3.88 4.07
N LYS A 43 10.88 -3.11 4.89
CA LYS A 43 10.04 -3.66 5.97
C LYS A 43 8.93 -4.54 5.41
N THR A 44 8.22 -4.08 4.38
CA THR A 44 7.15 -4.87 3.73
C THR A 44 7.67 -6.18 3.17
N PHE A 45 8.80 -6.16 2.46
CA PHE A 45 9.44 -7.36 1.91
C PHE A 45 9.87 -8.32 3.02
N THR A 46 10.54 -7.81 4.05
CA THR A 46 11.02 -8.61 5.19
C THR A 46 9.86 -9.28 5.90
N ARG A 47 8.80 -8.53 6.22
CA ARG A 47 7.58 -9.04 6.85
C ARG A 47 6.93 -10.18 6.05
N LEU A 48 6.77 -9.99 4.73
CA LEU A 48 6.18 -11.02 3.86
C LEU A 48 7.07 -12.27 3.72
N SER A 49 8.39 -12.08 3.71
CA SER A 49 9.36 -13.17 3.58
C SER A 49 9.42 -14.13 4.78
N GLN A 50 8.72 -13.82 5.88
CA GLN A 50 8.62 -14.71 7.04
C GLN A 50 7.76 -15.95 6.75
N ILE A 51 6.80 -15.86 5.81
CA ILE A 51 5.89 -16.97 5.47
C ILE A 51 5.86 -17.31 3.98
N ILE A 52 6.37 -16.41 3.12
CA ILE A 52 6.39 -16.56 1.66
C ILE A 52 7.84 -16.75 1.19
N PRO A 53 8.14 -17.75 0.33
CA PRO A 53 9.47 -17.90 -0.25
C PRO A 53 9.90 -16.61 -0.95
N LYS A 54 11.14 -16.17 -0.75
CA LYS A 54 11.63 -14.88 -1.26
C LYS A 54 11.53 -14.80 -2.78
N GLU A 55 11.77 -15.92 -3.47
CA GLU A 55 11.65 -16.08 -4.92
C GLU A 55 10.22 -15.89 -5.45
N ASN A 56 9.21 -16.04 -4.59
CA ASN A 56 7.79 -15.88 -4.92
C ASN A 56 7.24 -14.48 -4.57
N ILE A 57 8.09 -13.56 -4.10
CA ILE A 57 7.73 -12.17 -3.83
C ILE A 57 8.09 -11.35 -5.07
N LEU A 58 7.06 -10.81 -5.73
CA LEU A 58 7.20 -9.97 -6.92
C LEU A 58 6.98 -8.51 -6.56
N ILE A 59 7.76 -7.62 -7.16
CA ILE A 59 7.68 -6.17 -6.95
C ILE A 59 7.04 -5.54 -8.19
N LEU A 60 5.83 -5.01 -8.06
CA LEU A 60 5.19 -4.20 -9.11
C LEU A 60 5.61 -2.75 -8.95
N THR A 61 6.21 -2.18 -9.98
CA THR A 61 6.70 -0.80 -9.92
C THR A 61 6.76 -0.17 -11.31
N ASN A 62 6.85 1.16 -11.39
CA ASN A 62 7.11 1.82 -12.67
C ASN A 62 8.53 1.53 -13.17
N GLU A 63 8.70 1.43 -14.49
CA GLU A 63 10.00 1.15 -15.12
C GLU A 63 11.13 2.08 -14.67
N VAL A 64 10.83 3.34 -14.34
CA VAL A 64 11.81 4.32 -13.86
C VAL A 64 12.39 4.00 -12.47
N TYR A 65 11.74 3.14 -11.69
CA TYR A 65 12.19 2.76 -10.35
C TYR A 65 12.92 1.41 -10.31
N ASN A 66 13.18 0.77 -11.46
CA ASN A 66 13.82 -0.55 -11.54
C ASN A 66 15.11 -0.63 -10.70
N ASP A 67 16.02 0.31 -10.95
CA ASP A 67 17.34 0.28 -10.33
C ASP A 67 17.26 0.60 -8.82
N ILE A 68 16.35 1.49 -8.43
CA ILE A 68 16.09 1.80 -7.02
C ILE A 68 15.57 0.56 -6.28
N VAL A 69 14.68 -0.23 -6.88
CA VAL A 69 14.18 -1.46 -6.27
C VAL A 69 15.30 -2.48 -6.07
N LEU A 70 16.18 -2.65 -7.06
CA LEU A 70 17.33 -3.57 -6.95
C LEU A 70 18.33 -3.12 -5.89
N GLU A 71 18.56 -1.82 -5.75
CA GLU A 71 19.40 -1.26 -4.69
C GLU A 71 18.77 -1.47 -3.31
N GLN A 72 17.46 -1.20 -3.18
CA GLN A 72 16.73 -1.29 -1.92
C GLN A 72 16.51 -2.74 -1.46
N LEU A 73 16.40 -3.69 -2.40
CA LEU A 73 16.17 -5.10 -2.13
C LEU A 73 17.22 -5.98 -2.84
N PRO A 74 18.48 -6.04 -2.36
CA PRO A 74 19.58 -6.74 -3.06
C PRO A 74 19.38 -8.26 -3.23
N MET A 75 18.43 -8.85 -2.52
CA MET A 75 18.06 -10.26 -2.61
C MET A 75 17.05 -10.56 -3.73
N VAL A 76 16.40 -9.52 -4.28
CA VAL A 76 15.41 -9.63 -5.36
C VAL A 76 16.14 -9.66 -6.69
N LYS A 77 15.73 -10.57 -7.58
CA LYS A 77 16.28 -10.67 -8.94
C LYS A 77 15.43 -9.89 -9.93
N GLN A 78 16.01 -9.58 -11.10
CA GLN A 78 15.33 -8.83 -12.15
C GLN A 78 14.01 -9.47 -12.58
N GLU A 79 13.93 -10.80 -12.60
CA GLU A 79 12.73 -11.53 -13.02
C GLU A 79 11.56 -11.39 -12.04
N GLN A 80 11.84 -10.98 -10.79
CA GLN A 80 10.83 -10.71 -9.77
C GLN A 80 10.28 -9.29 -9.83
N ILE A 81 10.88 -8.40 -10.62
CA ILE A 81 10.44 -7.02 -10.77
C ILE A 81 9.55 -6.94 -12.00
N ILE A 82 8.30 -6.58 -11.77
CA ILE A 82 7.30 -6.40 -12.82
C ILE A 82 7.21 -4.89 -13.10
N LEU A 83 7.73 -4.49 -14.26
CA LEU A 83 7.84 -3.08 -14.65
C LEU A 83 6.60 -2.62 -15.41
N GLU A 84 6.04 -1.51 -14.95
CA GLU A 84 4.89 -0.83 -15.55
C GLU A 84 5.38 0.37 -16.39
N PRO A 85 5.09 0.42 -17.71
CA PRO A 85 5.50 1.54 -18.55
C PRO A 85 4.61 2.77 -18.40
N ALA A 86 3.46 2.65 -17.71
CA ALA A 86 2.52 3.74 -17.50
C ALA A 86 1.75 3.54 -16.19
N MET A 87 1.35 4.63 -15.53
CA MET A 87 0.50 4.56 -14.34
C MET A 87 -0.96 4.27 -14.75
N ARG A 88 -1.44 3.06 -14.45
CA ARG A 88 -2.82 2.62 -14.74
C ARG A 88 -3.61 2.14 -13.51
N ASN A 89 -3.18 2.54 -12.31
CA ASN A 89 -3.80 2.19 -11.02
C ASN A 89 -3.74 0.67 -10.76
N THR A 90 -4.43 0.16 -9.74
CA THR A 90 -4.14 -1.17 -9.19
C THR A 90 -4.72 -2.35 -9.98
N ALA A 91 -5.79 -2.17 -10.78
CA ALA A 91 -6.39 -3.32 -11.47
C ALA A 91 -5.48 -3.92 -12.57
N PRO A 92 -4.91 -3.12 -13.50
CA PRO A 92 -4.06 -3.65 -14.56
C PRO A 92 -2.77 -4.29 -14.02
N CYS A 93 -2.18 -3.70 -12.99
CA CYS A 93 -0.93 -4.22 -12.42
C CYS A 93 -1.14 -5.57 -11.72
N ILE A 94 -2.26 -5.72 -10.99
CA ILE A 94 -2.62 -6.99 -10.36
C ILE A 94 -2.97 -8.04 -11.42
N LEU A 95 -3.71 -7.70 -12.48
CA LEU A 95 -4.02 -8.64 -13.56
C LEU A 95 -2.74 -9.15 -14.23
N TYR A 96 -1.84 -8.25 -14.60
CA TYR A 96 -0.57 -8.60 -15.23
C TYR A 96 0.27 -9.53 -14.34
N ALA A 97 0.46 -9.18 -13.07
CA ALA A 97 1.16 -10.03 -12.13
C ALA A 97 0.48 -11.39 -11.93
N SER A 98 -0.86 -11.42 -11.86
CA SER A 98 -1.63 -12.66 -11.73
C SER A 98 -1.40 -13.58 -12.93
N LEU A 99 -1.37 -13.05 -14.15
CA LEU A 99 -1.12 -13.86 -15.34
C LEU A 99 0.31 -14.42 -15.38
N LYS A 100 1.31 -13.63 -14.97
CA LYS A 100 2.70 -14.12 -14.82
C LYS A 100 2.80 -15.22 -13.78
N ILE A 101 2.18 -15.05 -12.61
CA ILE A 101 2.15 -16.05 -11.55
C ILE A 101 1.42 -17.31 -12.03
N LYS A 102 0.27 -17.18 -12.71
CA LYS A 102 -0.51 -18.31 -13.22
C LYS A 102 0.30 -19.20 -14.17
N LYS A 103 1.16 -18.59 -14.98
CA LYS A 103 2.02 -19.30 -15.93
C LYS A 103 3.11 -20.13 -15.24
N GLU A 104 3.64 -19.65 -14.12
CA GLU A 104 4.64 -20.38 -13.31
C GLU A 104 3.99 -21.41 -12.37
N ASN A 105 2.92 -21.01 -11.68
CA ASN A 105 2.22 -21.82 -10.70
C ASN A 105 0.70 -21.63 -10.81
N PRO A 106 -0.02 -22.60 -11.42
CA PRO A 106 -1.47 -22.49 -11.59
C PRO A 106 -2.26 -22.60 -10.29
N ASP A 107 -1.66 -23.12 -9.22
CA ASP A 107 -2.26 -23.38 -7.90
C ASP A 107 -1.89 -22.31 -6.87
N ALA A 108 -1.24 -21.22 -7.30
CA ALA A 108 -0.78 -20.20 -6.38
C ALA A 108 -1.91 -19.46 -5.67
N VAL A 109 -1.64 -19.09 -4.42
CA VAL A 109 -2.41 -18.13 -3.64
C VAL A 109 -1.49 -16.97 -3.34
N MET A 110 -1.92 -15.77 -3.69
CA MET A 110 -1.09 -14.59 -3.65
C MET A 110 -1.67 -13.55 -2.70
N VAL A 111 -0.78 -12.85 -1.99
CA VAL A 111 -1.13 -11.61 -1.30
C VAL A 111 -0.72 -10.42 -2.16
N VAL A 112 -1.63 -9.47 -2.34
CA VAL A 112 -1.34 -8.14 -2.88
C VAL A 112 -1.22 -7.19 -1.70
N ALA A 113 -0.06 -6.54 -1.55
CA ALA A 113 0.24 -5.65 -0.44
C ALA A 113 0.85 -4.34 -0.94
N PRO A 114 0.42 -3.17 -0.42
CA PRO A 114 1.09 -1.90 -0.65
C PRO A 114 2.48 -1.88 -0.01
N SER A 115 3.45 -1.27 -0.69
CA SER A 115 4.84 -1.20 -0.22
C SER A 115 5.08 -0.15 0.87
N ASP A 116 4.10 0.71 1.13
CA ASP A 116 4.27 1.96 1.88
C ASP A 116 3.39 2.05 3.14
N HIS A 117 2.90 0.90 3.62
CA HIS A 117 2.14 0.80 4.87
C HIS A 117 3.02 0.47 6.07
N TRP A 118 2.66 1.00 7.24
CA TRP A 118 3.25 0.67 8.53
C TRP A 118 2.42 -0.37 9.27
N ILE A 119 3.07 -1.45 9.68
CA ILE A 119 2.54 -2.49 10.57
C ILE A 119 3.70 -2.89 11.48
N GLU A 120 3.55 -2.69 12.79
CA GLU A 120 4.57 -2.96 13.80
C GLU A 120 4.46 -4.40 14.32
N ASP A 121 3.25 -4.89 14.54
CA ASP A 121 2.97 -6.26 14.98
C ASP A 121 3.02 -7.25 13.81
N GLU A 122 4.25 -7.56 13.39
CA GLU A 122 4.51 -8.51 12.29
C GLU A 122 4.06 -9.94 12.61
N VAL A 123 4.02 -10.31 13.90
CA VAL A 123 3.58 -11.65 14.33
C VAL A 123 2.08 -11.82 14.07
N GLN A 124 1.28 -10.86 14.52
CA GLN A 124 -0.17 -10.87 14.27
C GLN A 124 -0.48 -10.69 12.79
N PHE A 125 0.31 -9.89 12.06
CA PHE A 125 0.20 -9.79 10.61
C PHE A 125 0.39 -11.14 9.93
N CYS A 126 1.47 -11.86 10.24
CA CYS A 126 1.74 -13.17 9.67
C CYS A 126 0.65 -14.18 10.02
N ALA A 127 0.12 -14.14 11.25
CA ALA A 127 -0.99 -15.00 11.68
C ALA A 127 -2.29 -14.71 10.91
N ASN A 128 -2.66 -13.44 10.76
CA ASN A 128 -3.83 -13.06 9.96
C ASN A 128 -3.65 -13.42 8.48
N LEU A 129 -2.44 -13.22 7.94
CA LEU A 129 -2.14 -13.53 6.55
C LEU A 129 -2.17 -15.05 6.29
N GLN A 130 -1.64 -15.87 7.19
CA GLN A 130 -1.73 -17.33 7.10
C GLN A 130 -3.20 -17.79 7.09
N HIS A 131 -4.04 -17.24 7.97
CA HIS A 131 -5.46 -17.57 8.00
C HIS A 131 -6.18 -17.17 6.68
N ALA A 132 -5.82 -16.02 6.11
CA ALA A 132 -6.34 -15.59 4.81
C ALA A 132 -5.90 -16.54 3.68
N PHE A 133 -4.63 -16.99 3.68
CA PHE A 133 -4.15 -17.99 2.73
C PHE A 133 -4.93 -19.30 2.84
N ASP A 134 -5.04 -19.87 4.04
CA ASP A 134 -5.75 -21.14 4.29
C ASP A 134 -7.22 -21.11 3.82
N PHE A 135 -7.85 -19.95 3.90
CA PHE A 135 -9.23 -19.74 3.44
C PHE A 135 -9.32 -19.66 1.91
N CYS A 136 -8.38 -18.99 1.25
CA CYS A 136 -8.39 -18.77 -0.20
C CYS A 136 -7.86 -19.96 -1.00
N GLU A 137 -7.22 -20.94 -0.35
CA GLU A 137 -6.82 -22.21 -0.99
C GLU A 137 -8.01 -23.10 -1.37
N ARG A 138 -9.16 -22.97 -0.69
CA ARG A 138 -10.25 -23.97 -0.75
C ARG A 138 -11.32 -23.70 -1.79
N GLU A 139 -11.61 -22.42 -2.01
CA GLU A 139 -12.77 -21.95 -2.78
C GLU A 139 -12.40 -20.70 -3.58
N ASP A 140 -13.23 -20.36 -4.57
CA ASP A 140 -13.05 -19.14 -5.34
C ASP A 140 -13.46 -17.90 -4.54
N ASN A 141 -12.65 -17.52 -3.55
CA ASN A 141 -12.91 -16.44 -2.61
C ASN A 141 -11.98 -15.25 -2.84
N LEU A 142 -12.55 -14.05 -2.76
CA LEU A 142 -11.80 -12.79 -2.78
C LEU A 142 -11.66 -12.25 -1.36
N MET A 143 -10.53 -12.50 -0.68
CA MET A 143 -10.30 -12.00 0.67
C MET A 143 -9.67 -10.59 0.67
N THR A 144 -10.07 -9.78 1.65
CA THR A 144 -9.39 -8.55 2.06
C THR A 144 -9.14 -8.54 3.57
N LEU A 145 -8.12 -7.80 4.01
CA LEU A 145 -7.87 -7.55 5.44
C LEU A 145 -8.52 -6.23 5.85
N GLY A 146 -9.39 -6.28 6.85
CA GLY A 146 -10.14 -5.12 7.34
C GLY A 146 -9.63 -4.62 8.68
N ILE A 147 -9.34 -3.32 8.80
CA ILE A 147 -8.86 -2.70 10.04
C ILE A 147 -10.04 -2.10 10.82
N LEU A 148 -10.05 -2.25 12.14
CA LEU A 148 -11.08 -1.61 12.97
C LEU A 148 -10.94 -0.08 12.92
N PRO A 149 -11.97 0.67 12.48
CA PRO A 149 -11.89 2.12 12.40
C PRO A 149 -11.84 2.77 13.79
N THR A 150 -10.92 3.72 13.97
CA THR A 150 -10.79 4.49 15.22
C THR A 150 -11.31 5.92 15.08
N PHE A 151 -11.43 6.45 13.85
CA PHE A 151 -11.96 7.79 13.55
C PHE A 151 -12.57 7.84 12.14
N PRO A 152 -13.45 8.81 11.81
CA PRO A 152 -14.14 8.87 10.51
C PRO A 152 -13.22 9.37 9.38
N ASN A 153 -12.28 8.52 8.95
CA ASN A 153 -11.36 8.82 7.85
C ASN A 153 -12.12 8.82 6.51
N THR A 154 -11.97 9.87 5.70
CA THR A 154 -12.61 9.99 4.36
C THR A 154 -11.69 9.58 3.21
N GLY A 155 -10.43 9.27 3.50
CA GLY A 155 -9.42 8.82 2.55
C GLY A 155 -9.38 7.31 2.35
N TYR A 156 -10.06 6.53 3.19
CA TYR A 156 -10.08 5.07 3.15
C TYR A 156 -11.36 4.52 2.54
N GLY A 157 -11.28 3.32 1.98
CA GLY A 157 -12.43 2.48 1.72
C GLY A 157 -13.00 1.86 3.00
N TYR A 158 -14.30 1.62 3.02
CA TYR A 158 -15.01 0.97 4.11
C TYR A 158 -15.66 -0.32 3.62
N ILE A 159 -15.60 -1.34 4.47
CA ILE A 159 -16.08 -2.70 4.22
C ILE A 159 -17.21 -2.98 5.19
N GLU A 160 -18.44 -3.10 4.71
CA GLU A 160 -19.55 -3.54 5.55
C GLU A 160 -19.60 -5.06 5.64
N TYR A 161 -19.84 -5.57 6.84
CA TYR A 161 -20.07 -6.99 7.07
C TYR A 161 -21.27 -7.22 7.99
N ASP A 162 -21.69 -8.48 8.11
CA ASP A 162 -22.70 -8.84 9.10
C ASP A 162 -22.09 -8.96 10.50
N LYS A 163 -22.41 -8.02 11.39
CA LYS A 163 -21.95 -8.06 12.79
C LYS A 163 -22.51 -9.25 13.59
N LEU A 164 -23.59 -9.87 13.13
CA LEU A 164 -24.20 -11.04 13.78
C LEU A 164 -23.55 -12.36 13.33
N ASP A 165 -22.80 -12.35 12.24
CA ASP A 165 -22.00 -13.51 11.85
C ASP A 165 -20.92 -13.72 12.92
N SER A 166 -20.83 -14.90 13.51
CA SER A 166 -19.85 -15.22 14.56
C SER A 166 -18.55 -15.81 14.02
N ARG A 167 -18.48 -16.15 12.72
CA ARG A 167 -17.29 -16.73 12.09
C ARG A 167 -16.14 -15.72 12.06
N PRO A 168 -14.87 -16.10 12.20
CA PRO A 168 -13.76 -15.15 12.16
C PRO A 168 -13.71 -14.35 10.84
N ILE A 169 -13.87 -15.05 9.73
CA ILE A 169 -13.97 -14.49 8.38
C ILE A 169 -15.42 -14.17 8.09
N LYS A 170 -15.68 -12.95 7.60
CA LYS A 170 -17.03 -12.43 7.33
C LYS A 170 -17.24 -12.31 5.83
N LYS A 171 -18.46 -12.61 5.37
CA LYS A 171 -18.86 -12.22 4.01
C LYS A 171 -19.07 -10.71 3.95
N VAL A 172 -18.53 -10.07 2.92
CA VAL A 172 -18.72 -8.63 2.71
C VAL A 172 -20.13 -8.38 2.16
N LYS A 173 -20.82 -7.38 2.74
CA LYS A 173 -22.12 -6.90 2.27
C LYS A 173 -21.97 -5.82 1.19
N GLN A 174 -21.06 -4.88 1.40
CA GLN A 174 -20.73 -3.84 0.42
C GLN A 174 -19.35 -3.24 0.70
N PHE A 175 -18.72 -2.76 -0.36
CA PHE A 175 -17.59 -1.83 -0.31
C PHE A 175 -18.08 -0.41 -0.57
N ARG A 176 -17.46 0.56 0.11
CA ARG A 176 -17.69 1.98 -0.10
C ARG A 176 -16.35 2.71 -0.07
N GLU A 177 -15.85 3.09 -1.24
CA GLU A 177 -14.60 3.81 -1.35
C GLU A 177 -14.75 5.30 -1.00
N LYS A 178 -13.91 5.81 -0.09
CA LYS A 178 -13.75 7.24 0.23
C LYS A 178 -15.06 8.01 0.46
N PRO A 179 -15.87 7.61 1.46
CA PRO A 179 -17.12 8.31 1.79
C PRO A 179 -16.86 9.74 2.30
N ASP A 180 -17.89 10.59 2.24
CA ASP A 180 -17.86 11.88 2.94
C ASP A 180 -17.80 11.70 4.47
N TYR A 181 -17.40 12.74 5.19
CA TYR A 181 -17.21 12.69 6.64
C TYR A 181 -18.48 12.33 7.43
N ALA A 182 -19.64 12.79 7.00
CA ALA A 182 -20.91 12.48 7.68
C ALA A 182 -21.25 10.99 7.52
N THR A 183 -21.00 10.44 6.34
CA THR A 183 -21.15 9.02 6.02
C THR A 183 -20.14 8.16 6.79
N ALA A 184 -18.85 8.54 6.82
CA ALA A 184 -17.81 7.85 7.59
C ALA A 184 -18.15 7.80 9.10
N ARG A 185 -18.69 8.89 9.67
CA ARG A 185 -19.15 8.88 11.08
C ARG A 185 -20.26 7.86 11.32
N LYS A 186 -21.23 7.73 10.40
CA LYS A 186 -22.31 6.74 10.51
C LYS A 186 -21.76 5.31 10.47
N PHE A 187 -20.78 5.03 9.61
CA PHE A 187 -20.16 3.71 9.49
C PHE A 187 -19.47 3.26 10.79
N ILE A 188 -18.81 4.18 11.49
CA ILE A 188 -18.18 3.86 12.79
C ILE A 188 -19.24 3.63 13.86
N GLN A 189 -20.28 4.46 13.88
CA GLN A 189 -21.38 4.33 14.84
C GLN A 189 -22.14 3.00 14.69
N SER A 190 -22.26 2.47 13.47
CA SER A 190 -22.98 1.21 13.23
C SER A 190 -22.21 -0.04 13.67
N ARG A 191 -20.90 0.07 13.91
CA ARG A 191 -20.01 -1.00 14.43
C ARG A 191 -20.03 -2.28 13.59
N ASN A 192 -20.24 -2.13 12.29
CA ASN A 192 -20.24 -3.22 11.32
C ASN A 192 -19.46 -2.86 10.05
N PHE A 193 -18.55 -1.89 10.16
CA PHE A 193 -17.64 -1.49 9.11
C PHE A 193 -16.18 -1.63 9.55
N LEU A 194 -15.34 -2.01 8.59
CA LEU A 194 -13.89 -2.01 8.69
C LEU A 194 -13.30 -1.06 7.65
N TRP A 195 -12.10 -0.53 7.89
CA TRP A 195 -11.32 0.11 6.83
C TRP A 195 -10.72 -0.95 5.91
N ASN A 196 -10.72 -0.68 4.61
CA ASN A 196 -9.98 -1.45 3.63
C ASN A 196 -8.48 -1.13 3.75
N ALA A 197 -7.67 -2.12 4.16
CA ALA A 197 -6.22 -1.96 4.28
C ALA A 197 -5.51 -1.93 2.93
N GLY A 198 -6.21 -2.16 1.80
CA GLY A 198 -5.60 -2.34 0.48
C GLY A 198 -4.75 -3.62 0.38
N ILE A 199 -4.92 -4.55 1.34
CA ILE A 199 -4.24 -5.84 1.36
C ILE A 199 -5.27 -6.91 0.99
N PHE A 200 -4.92 -7.69 -0.03
CA PHE A 200 -5.81 -8.67 -0.62
C PHE A 200 -5.14 -10.04 -0.70
N VAL A 201 -5.89 -11.12 -0.51
CA VAL A 201 -5.35 -12.48 -0.56
C VAL A 201 -6.25 -13.33 -1.44
N TRP A 202 -5.77 -13.75 -2.62
CA TRP A 202 -6.60 -14.43 -3.62
C TRP A 202 -5.84 -15.61 -4.22
N SER A 203 -6.54 -16.68 -4.59
CA SER A 203 -5.94 -17.64 -5.52
C SER A 203 -5.80 -17.00 -6.91
N VAL A 204 -4.79 -17.39 -7.69
CA VAL A 204 -4.63 -16.86 -9.06
C VAL A 204 -5.85 -17.21 -9.92
N LYS A 205 -6.45 -18.37 -9.67
CA LYS A 205 -7.70 -18.78 -10.33
C LYS A 205 -8.84 -17.81 -10.02
N SER A 206 -9.04 -17.48 -8.75
CA SER A 206 -10.17 -16.64 -8.31
C SER A 206 -10.06 -15.21 -8.83
N VAL A 207 -8.87 -14.62 -8.77
CA VAL A 207 -8.66 -13.25 -9.30
C VAL A 207 -8.83 -13.20 -10.81
N LEU A 208 -8.31 -14.18 -11.56
CA LEU A 208 -8.44 -14.19 -13.02
C LEU A 208 -9.88 -14.44 -13.47
N ASN A 209 -10.61 -15.32 -12.78
CA ASN A 209 -12.05 -15.50 -13.01
C ASN A 209 -12.81 -14.17 -12.77
N ALA A 210 -12.46 -13.45 -11.71
CA ALA A 210 -13.10 -12.16 -11.42
C ALA A 210 -12.78 -11.10 -12.49
N PHE A 211 -11.55 -11.04 -13.00
CA PHE A 211 -11.21 -10.18 -14.14
C PHE A 211 -11.96 -10.57 -15.40
N GLN A 212 -12.07 -11.86 -15.70
CA GLN A 212 -12.82 -12.34 -16.85
C GLN A 212 -14.32 -11.99 -16.76
N GLU A 213 -14.91 -12.01 -15.56
CA GLU A 213 -16.32 -11.66 -15.34
C GLU A 213 -16.57 -10.14 -15.37
N PHE A 214 -15.78 -9.35 -14.62
CA PHE A 214 -16.08 -7.94 -14.37
C PHE A 214 -15.29 -6.96 -15.23
N GLN A 215 -14.20 -7.42 -15.85
CA GLN A 215 -13.28 -6.65 -16.69
C GLN A 215 -12.84 -7.45 -17.95
N PRO A 216 -13.77 -8.05 -18.71
CA PRO A 216 -13.43 -8.97 -19.81
C PRO A 216 -12.54 -8.33 -20.87
N VAL A 217 -12.76 -7.06 -21.20
CA VAL A 217 -11.94 -6.33 -22.18
C VAL A 217 -10.48 -6.23 -21.71
N MET A 218 -10.25 -5.92 -20.44
CA MET A 218 -8.90 -5.86 -19.87
C MET A 218 -8.28 -7.26 -19.79
N TYR A 219 -9.06 -8.25 -19.33
CA TYR A 219 -8.61 -9.63 -19.28
C TYR A 219 -8.15 -10.15 -20.64
N ASP A 220 -9.01 -10.04 -21.67
CA ASP A 220 -8.73 -10.49 -23.02
C ASP A 220 -7.52 -9.77 -23.63
N HIS A 221 -7.39 -8.46 -23.37
CA HIS A 221 -6.26 -7.65 -23.82
C HIS A 221 -4.93 -8.17 -23.27
N PHE A 222 -4.85 -8.43 -21.96
CA PHE A 222 -3.63 -8.99 -21.36
C PHE A 222 -3.44 -10.49 -21.69
N MET A 223 -4.50 -11.24 -21.94
CA MET A 223 -4.39 -12.66 -22.33
C MET A 223 -3.73 -12.86 -23.70
N GLN A 224 -3.79 -11.87 -24.61
CA GLN A 224 -3.07 -11.94 -25.89
C GLN A 224 -1.56 -12.11 -25.73
N GLY A 225 -0.99 -11.63 -24.61
CA GLY A 225 0.43 -11.74 -24.29
C GLY A 225 0.82 -12.98 -23.48
N TYR A 226 -0.14 -13.86 -23.16
CA TYR A 226 0.09 -14.94 -22.20
C TYR A 226 1.27 -15.85 -22.58
N ASP A 227 1.42 -16.16 -23.87
CA ASP A 227 2.50 -17.02 -24.38
C ASP A 227 3.89 -16.38 -24.27
N VAL A 228 3.98 -15.04 -24.25
CA VAL A 228 5.26 -14.33 -24.13
C VAL A 228 5.60 -13.94 -22.70
N TYR A 229 4.70 -14.08 -21.73
CA TYR A 229 5.01 -13.83 -20.32
C TYR A 229 6.14 -14.74 -19.80
N ASN A 230 6.98 -14.18 -18.93
CA ASN A 230 8.21 -14.76 -18.37
C ASN A 230 9.25 -15.13 -19.44
N THR A 231 9.19 -14.50 -20.62
CA THR A 231 10.18 -14.65 -21.70
C THR A 231 10.78 -13.29 -22.06
N THR A 232 11.83 -13.30 -22.90
CA THR A 232 12.46 -12.08 -23.43
C THR A 232 11.53 -11.19 -24.25
N ASN A 233 10.40 -11.73 -24.75
CA ASN A 233 9.45 -10.98 -25.56
C ASN A 233 8.39 -10.23 -24.73
N GLU A 234 8.32 -10.48 -23.41
CA GLU A 234 7.34 -9.87 -22.51
C GLU A 234 7.45 -8.33 -22.51
N THR A 235 8.67 -7.80 -22.39
CA THR A 235 8.90 -6.35 -22.28
C THR A 235 8.30 -5.59 -23.46
N GLN A 236 8.46 -6.11 -24.68
CA GLN A 236 7.90 -5.47 -25.87
C GLN A 236 6.37 -5.48 -25.85
N PHE A 237 5.76 -6.62 -25.52
CA PHE A 237 4.31 -6.73 -25.43
C PHE A 237 3.74 -5.76 -24.40
N ILE A 238 4.33 -5.70 -23.20
CA ILE A 238 3.85 -4.84 -22.11
C ILE A 238 4.01 -3.35 -22.46
N LYS A 239 5.12 -2.97 -23.08
CA LYS A 239 5.33 -1.59 -23.55
C LYS A 239 4.24 -1.12 -24.52
N GLU A 240 3.80 -1.99 -25.42
CA GLU A 240 2.77 -1.68 -26.42
C GLU A 240 1.34 -1.73 -25.83
N ASN A 241 1.07 -2.71 -24.97
CA ASN A 241 -0.29 -3.06 -24.58
C ASN A 241 -0.70 -2.50 -23.21
N TYR A 242 0.21 -2.39 -22.24
CA TYR A 242 -0.11 -1.90 -20.90
C TYR A 242 -0.66 -0.46 -20.90
N PRO A 243 -0.10 0.49 -21.68
CA PRO A 243 -0.66 1.83 -21.75
C PRO A 243 -2.10 1.88 -22.30
N LEU A 244 -2.58 0.85 -22.99
CA LEU A 244 -3.95 0.81 -23.53
C LEU A 244 -4.98 0.37 -22.49
N ALA A 245 -4.55 -0.14 -21.34
CA ALA A 245 -5.43 -0.56 -20.27
C ALA A 245 -6.18 0.62 -19.64
N GLU A 246 -7.39 0.35 -19.16
CA GLU A 246 -8.16 1.31 -18.38
C GLU A 246 -7.42 1.71 -17.08
N ASN A 247 -7.46 2.99 -16.74
CA ASN A 247 -6.88 3.49 -15.49
C ASN A 247 -7.90 3.36 -14.33
N ILE A 248 -7.94 2.20 -13.68
CA ILE A 248 -8.97 1.84 -12.68
C ILE A 248 -8.36 1.05 -11.51
N SER A 249 -8.85 1.29 -10.28
CA SER A 249 -8.42 0.51 -9.12
C SER A 249 -9.16 -0.83 -9.06
N VAL A 250 -8.54 -1.83 -8.43
CA VAL A 250 -9.13 -3.15 -8.25
C VAL A 250 -10.40 -3.12 -7.40
N ASP A 251 -10.52 -2.14 -6.49
CA ASP A 251 -11.71 -1.92 -5.66
C ASP A 251 -12.94 -1.67 -6.54
N TYR A 252 -12.85 -0.71 -7.46
CA TYR A 252 -13.93 -0.41 -8.41
C TYR A 252 -14.07 -1.46 -9.51
N ALA A 253 -12.95 -2.00 -9.98
CA ALA A 253 -12.94 -2.91 -11.09
C ALA A 253 -13.59 -4.26 -10.75
N ILE A 254 -13.34 -4.75 -9.53
CA ILE A 254 -13.69 -6.10 -9.06
C ILE A 254 -14.49 -6.07 -7.75
N LEU A 255 -13.94 -5.50 -6.66
CA LEU A 255 -14.44 -5.75 -5.30
C LEU A 255 -15.83 -5.17 -5.02
N GLU A 256 -16.16 -4.01 -5.60
CA GLU A 256 -17.50 -3.42 -5.49
C GLU A 256 -18.57 -4.21 -6.25
N LYS A 257 -18.17 -5.06 -7.22
CA LYS A 257 -19.08 -5.81 -8.09
C LYS A 257 -19.23 -7.29 -7.69
N ALA A 258 -18.16 -7.89 -7.15
CA ALA A 258 -18.09 -9.30 -6.86
C ALA A 258 -18.97 -9.74 -5.67
N HIS A 259 -19.52 -10.96 -5.74
CA HIS A 259 -20.42 -11.53 -4.71
C HIS A 259 -19.75 -12.50 -3.74
N ASN A 260 -18.52 -12.89 -4.03
CA ASN A 260 -17.67 -13.85 -3.31
C ASN A 260 -16.54 -13.13 -2.53
N VAL A 261 -16.81 -11.89 -2.08
CA VAL A 261 -15.83 -11.11 -1.31
C VAL A 261 -16.00 -11.38 0.19
N PHE A 262 -14.87 -11.60 0.86
CA PHE A 262 -14.78 -11.86 2.28
C PHE A 262 -13.76 -10.93 2.93
N VAL A 263 -13.96 -10.68 4.22
CA VAL A 263 -13.05 -9.86 5.02
C VAL A 263 -12.65 -10.62 6.28
N LEU A 264 -11.35 -10.58 6.56
CA LEU A 264 -10.81 -10.95 7.86
C LEU A 264 -10.59 -9.66 8.66
N PRO A 265 -11.32 -9.44 9.77
CA PRO A 265 -10.98 -8.38 10.71
C PRO A 265 -9.58 -8.61 11.25
N ALA A 266 -8.65 -7.74 10.88
CA ALA A 266 -7.24 -7.83 11.27
C ALA A 266 -7.07 -7.49 12.75
N THR A 267 -6.10 -8.14 13.38
CA THR A 267 -5.75 -7.92 14.80
C THR A 267 -4.40 -7.24 15.00
N PHE A 268 -3.63 -7.03 13.92
CA PHE A 268 -2.39 -6.25 13.93
C PHE A 268 -2.66 -4.74 13.86
N ASP A 269 -1.69 -3.94 14.28
CA ASP A 269 -1.74 -2.49 14.10
C ASP A 269 -1.46 -2.13 12.63
N TRP A 270 -2.11 -1.09 12.13
CA TRP A 270 -1.94 -0.68 10.73
C TRP A 270 -2.07 0.83 10.59
N ASN A 271 -1.27 1.39 9.69
CA ASN A 271 -1.41 2.75 9.21
C ASN A 271 -0.90 2.86 7.77
N ASP A 272 -1.61 3.59 6.92
CA ASP A 272 -1.20 3.81 5.52
C ASP A 272 -0.01 4.78 5.38
N LEU A 273 0.37 5.45 6.47
CA LEU A 273 1.29 6.59 6.51
C LEU A 273 0.98 7.56 5.38
N GLY A 274 -0.27 7.99 5.23
CA GLY A 274 -0.71 8.84 4.13
C GLY A 274 -0.30 10.30 4.25
N THR A 275 0.00 10.78 5.47
CA THR A 275 0.33 12.18 5.78
C THR A 275 1.35 12.33 6.90
N TRP A 276 1.89 13.54 7.08
CA TRP A 276 2.79 13.89 8.18
C TRP A 276 2.13 13.75 9.55
N GLY A 277 0.84 14.04 9.67
CA GLY A 277 0.03 13.82 10.86
C GLY A 277 -0.08 12.34 11.21
N SER A 278 -0.36 11.47 10.24
CA SER A 278 -0.34 10.02 10.45
C SER A 278 1.03 9.53 10.92
N LEU A 279 2.12 10.11 10.39
CA LEU A 279 3.47 9.79 10.83
C LEU A 279 3.75 10.31 12.25
N HIS A 280 3.31 11.52 12.58
CA HIS A 280 3.42 12.11 13.93
C HIS A 280 2.74 11.23 14.98
N GLU A 281 1.60 10.60 14.66
CA GLU A 281 0.90 9.69 15.57
C GLU A 281 1.72 8.42 15.89
N LYS A 282 2.59 7.98 14.98
CA LYS A 282 3.34 6.73 15.09
C LYS A 282 4.74 6.88 15.66
N LEU A 283 5.29 8.09 15.62
CA LEU A 283 6.61 8.36 16.16
C LEU A 283 6.56 8.53 17.68
N ASP A 284 7.67 8.17 18.32
CA ASP A 284 7.95 8.58 19.69
C ASP A 284 7.99 10.11 19.79
N LYS A 285 7.57 10.62 20.94
CA LYS A 285 7.38 12.06 21.15
C LYS A 285 7.96 12.49 22.48
N ASP A 286 8.37 13.75 22.54
CA ASP A 286 8.77 14.38 23.78
C ASP A 286 7.56 14.73 24.69
N GLU A 287 7.84 15.32 25.85
CA GLU A 287 6.83 15.75 26.83
C GLU A 287 5.85 16.80 26.28
N ASN A 288 6.23 17.51 25.21
CA ASN A 288 5.43 18.53 24.53
C ASN A 288 4.78 18.00 23.24
N ASN A 289 4.76 16.68 23.04
CA ASN A 289 4.17 16.02 21.88
C ASN A 289 4.86 16.38 20.55
N ASN A 290 6.14 16.75 20.56
CA ASN A 290 6.94 16.91 19.33
C ASN A 290 7.53 15.57 18.91
N ALA A 291 7.41 15.23 17.62
CA ALA A 291 8.07 14.08 17.01
C ALA A 291 9.28 14.54 16.19
N VAL A 292 10.43 13.89 16.38
CA VAL A 292 11.69 14.26 15.74
C VAL A 292 12.26 13.08 14.97
N VAL A 293 12.53 13.26 13.68
CA VAL A 293 13.11 12.23 12.80
C VAL A 293 14.44 12.71 12.25
N ASN A 294 15.52 11.98 12.56
CA ASN A 294 16.86 12.21 12.02
C ASN A 294 17.41 13.65 12.21
N ALA A 295 16.96 14.37 13.25
CA ALA A 295 17.37 15.74 13.51
C ALA A 295 17.86 15.93 14.96
N ARG A 296 18.77 16.90 15.14
CA ARG A 296 19.07 17.44 16.47
C ARG A 296 18.22 18.69 16.66
N VAL A 297 17.51 18.79 17.78
CA VAL A 297 16.60 19.92 18.03
C VAL A 297 16.95 20.65 19.32
N LEU A 298 16.70 21.96 19.33
CA LEU A 298 16.54 22.76 20.52
C LEU A 298 15.17 23.44 20.44
N LEU A 299 14.26 23.04 21.32
CA LEU A 299 12.86 23.43 21.28
C LEU A 299 12.53 24.25 22.52
N GLU A 300 12.10 25.49 22.30
CA GLU A 300 11.59 26.39 23.33
C GLU A 300 10.12 26.71 23.00
N ASN A 301 9.22 26.68 23.97
CA ASN A 301 7.79 26.98 23.77
C ASN A 301 7.15 26.32 22.52
N ALA A 302 7.58 25.09 22.18
CA ALA A 302 7.18 24.40 20.95
C ALA A 302 6.50 23.07 21.26
N SER A 303 5.36 22.82 20.63
CA SER A 303 4.52 21.64 20.90
C SER A 303 3.85 21.07 19.65
N ASN A 304 3.47 19.79 19.70
CA ASN A 304 2.69 19.13 18.65
C ASN A 304 3.33 19.15 17.25
N ASN A 305 4.65 19.40 17.13
CA ASN A 305 5.33 19.50 15.85
C ASN A 305 5.82 18.15 15.34
N ILE A 306 6.01 18.03 14.03
CA ILE A 306 6.81 16.98 13.42
C ILE A 306 8.01 17.61 12.72
N ILE A 307 9.20 17.21 13.14
CA ILE A 307 10.46 17.82 12.73
C ILE A 307 11.33 16.75 12.07
N ARG A 308 11.72 16.98 10.82
CA ARG A 308 12.66 16.13 10.09
C ARG A 308 13.75 16.99 9.47
N ALA A 309 15.00 16.56 9.59
CA ALA A 309 16.13 17.19 8.93
C ALA A 309 17.13 16.12 8.49
N GLU A 310 18.08 16.50 7.65
CA GLU A 310 19.14 15.60 7.20
C GLU A 310 20.44 15.75 7.99
N GLY A 311 21.05 14.61 8.30
CA GLY A 311 22.38 14.54 8.88
C GLY A 311 22.46 15.06 10.32
N LYS A 312 23.35 16.04 10.55
CA LYS A 312 23.68 16.56 11.89
C LYS A 312 23.18 17.98 12.15
N LYS A 313 22.29 18.49 11.28
CA LYS A 313 21.78 19.86 11.39
C LYS A 313 21.06 20.05 12.72
N LEU A 314 21.39 21.15 13.41
CA LEU A 314 20.68 21.59 14.61
C LEU A 314 19.51 22.48 14.17
N VAL A 315 18.30 22.07 14.52
CA VAL A 315 17.07 22.83 14.28
C VAL A 315 16.66 23.50 15.58
N VAL A 316 16.66 24.83 15.60
CA VAL A 316 16.28 25.63 16.77
C VAL A 316 14.92 26.24 16.51
N ILE A 317 13.93 25.93 17.35
CA ILE A 317 12.54 26.39 17.20
C ILE A 317 12.09 26.99 18.52
N ASP A 318 11.54 28.20 18.45
CA ASP A 318 10.85 28.87 19.56
C ASP A 318 9.42 29.24 19.14
N GLY A 319 8.42 28.82 19.91
CA GLY A 319 7.03 29.29 19.79
C GLY A 319 6.16 28.66 18.69
N LEU A 320 6.61 27.59 18.02
CA LEU A 320 5.79 26.88 17.03
C LEU A 320 4.95 25.77 17.66
N ASP A 321 3.64 25.81 17.40
CA ASP A 321 2.69 24.78 17.80
C ASP A 321 1.95 24.22 16.57
N ASP A 322 1.89 22.89 16.46
CA ASP A 322 1.18 22.16 15.39
C ASP A 322 1.73 22.39 13.96
N TYR A 323 3.05 22.38 13.80
CA TYR A 323 3.74 22.52 12.50
C TYR A 323 4.46 21.25 12.03
N ILE A 324 4.53 21.12 10.70
CA ILE A 324 5.42 20.23 9.95
C ILE A 324 6.65 21.05 9.58
N ILE A 325 7.83 20.59 9.98
CA ILE A 325 9.11 21.27 9.76
C ILE A 325 10.05 20.24 9.15
N VAL A 326 10.30 20.37 7.85
CA VAL A 326 11.02 19.37 7.06
C VAL A 326 12.10 20.05 6.25
N ASP A 327 13.34 19.70 6.55
CA ASP A 327 14.54 20.15 5.85
C ASP A 327 15.11 19.00 5.02
N LYS A 328 15.19 19.18 3.70
CA LYS A 328 15.64 18.17 2.75
C LYS A 328 16.36 18.83 1.57
N ASP A 329 17.62 18.45 1.33
CA ASP A 329 18.46 18.99 0.27
C ASP A 329 18.47 20.54 0.23
N ASP A 330 17.89 21.14 -0.82
CA ASP A 330 17.79 22.59 -1.02
C ASP A 330 16.47 23.20 -0.54
N THR A 331 15.60 22.39 0.09
CA THR A 331 14.23 22.74 0.41
C THR A 331 13.94 22.67 1.91
N LEU A 332 13.40 23.76 2.45
CA LEU A 332 12.83 23.83 3.80
C LEU A 332 11.32 24.04 3.72
N LEU A 333 10.56 23.10 4.24
CA LEU A 333 9.12 23.19 4.40
C LEU A 333 8.77 23.48 5.86
N ILE A 334 8.10 24.60 6.11
CA ILE A 334 7.46 24.90 7.39
C ILE A 334 5.97 25.10 7.11
N TYR A 335 5.14 24.18 7.58
CA TYR A 335 3.75 24.10 7.17
C TYR A 335 2.81 23.71 8.31
N PRO A 336 1.63 24.35 8.48
CA PRO A 336 0.68 23.94 9.52
C PRO A 336 0.23 22.49 9.29
N LYS A 337 0.26 21.66 10.35
CA LYS A 337 -0.10 20.24 10.27
C LYS A 337 -1.56 20.06 9.83
N SER A 338 -2.45 20.91 10.32
CA SER A 338 -3.87 20.98 9.90
C SER A 338 -4.11 21.17 8.39
N LYS A 339 -3.11 21.63 7.63
CA LYS A 339 -3.21 21.86 6.17
C LYS A 339 -2.48 20.81 5.34
N GLU A 340 -1.90 19.77 5.93
CA GLU A 340 -1.01 18.80 5.25
C GLU A 340 -1.55 18.22 3.92
N GLN A 341 -2.87 18.07 3.77
CA GLN A 341 -3.50 17.60 2.53
C GLN A 341 -3.26 18.54 1.34
N ASP A 342 -2.97 19.81 1.61
CA ASP A 342 -2.72 20.85 0.60
C ASP A 342 -1.26 20.89 0.13
N ILE A 343 -0.33 20.15 0.76
CA ILE A 343 1.08 20.10 0.34
C ILE A 343 1.19 19.67 -1.13
N LYS A 344 0.37 18.72 -1.58
CA LYS A 344 0.31 18.29 -2.99
C LYS A 344 0.02 19.43 -3.98
N LYS A 345 -0.73 20.46 -3.55
CA LYS A 345 -1.05 21.65 -4.37
C LYS A 345 0.16 22.58 -4.49
N ILE A 346 1.06 22.58 -3.51
CA ILE A 346 2.29 23.39 -3.51
C ILE A 346 3.27 22.84 -4.54
N VAL A 347 3.44 21.52 -4.59
CA VAL A 347 4.30 20.85 -5.58
C VAL A 347 3.93 21.25 -7.01
N GLY A 348 2.64 21.38 -7.30
CA GLY A 348 2.16 21.83 -8.63
C GLY A 348 2.40 23.30 -8.96
N LYS A 349 2.82 24.14 -7.99
CA LYS A 349 3.13 25.57 -8.20
C LYS A 349 4.63 25.85 -8.35
N ILE A 350 5.49 24.89 -7.97
CA ILE A 350 6.95 25.03 -7.99
C ILE A 350 7.54 24.49 -9.29
N LYS A 351 6.82 23.60 -9.97
CA LYS A 351 7.09 23.21 -11.37
C LYS A 351 6.62 24.31 -12.32
#